data_AF-A0A519T1U9-F1
#
_entry.id   AF-A0A519T1U9-F1
#
_cell.length_a   1.000
_cell.length_b   1.000
_cell.length_c   1.000
_cell.angle_alpha   90.00
_cell.angle_beta   90.00
_cell.angle_gamma   90.00
#
_symmetry.space_group_name_H-M   'P 1'
#
loop_
_entity.id
_entity.type
_entity.pdbx_description
1 polymer ?
#
loop_
_entity_poly.entity_id
_entity_poly.type
_entity_poly.pdbx_seq_one_letter_code
_entity_poly.pdbx_strand_id
1 'polypeptide(L)'
;GTLARILKLIDQPDGQVTIIIQGQVRFRIGPEVSFAPQLVARVKYFEEQTLDAENDAELVLLQSLREAATKVLELTPEIPPEARAMLDGIQSPAFLVHFLSSNVQLELPAKQALLELADPEAQARQLLEALLRQAELLEIKNDIRSKTHTGIDAQQREYFLRQQLKTLQDELGQGEGSPEQDLAGLRTRAQEKKWPEAVGKHFEKELSKLSRINQMSPDYPVTLNYVEYLLDLPWGETTKDKFNLKNTKKILDADHFGLEKVKERILEYLAVLKLKQDLKAPILCLYGPPGVGKTSLGRSVATALGRKYVRLSLGGVRDEAEIRGHRKTYVGAMPGRIIAQIKKAGVSNPVIILDEIDKVSSDFRGDPSSALLEVLDPEQNSTFTDNYLEVEYDLSKVLFIATANSLETIQPALRDRMEIIDL
;
A
#
# COMPACT_ATOMS: atom_id res chain seq x y z
N GLY A 1 38.77 -3.07 -23.12
CA GLY A 1 37.68 -3.58 -23.98
C GLY A 1 37.36 -5.00 -23.58
N THR A 2 36.20 -5.51 -23.98
CA THR A 2 35.77 -6.88 -23.68
C THR A 2 35.22 -7.51 -24.95
N LEU A 3 35.73 -8.68 -25.31
CA LEU A 3 35.15 -9.50 -26.35
C LEU A 3 33.83 -10.06 -25.82
N ALA A 4 32.72 -9.80 -26.51
CA ALA A 4 31.42 -10.27 -26.11
C ALA A 4 30.72 -10.98 -27.27
N ARG A 5 29.98 -12.04 -26.94
CA ARG A 5 29.15 -12.78 -27.90
C ARG A 5 27.71 -12.29 -27.79
N ILE A 6 27.08 -11.99 -28.92
CA ILE A 6 25.66 -11.71 -28.98
C ILE A 6 24.89 -13.03 -28.82
N LEU A 7 24.06 -13.11 -27.79
CA LEU A 7 23.21 -14.28 -27.53
C LEU A 7 21.85 -14.13 -28.20
N LYS A 8 21.25 -12.94 -28.09
CA LYS A 8 19.92 -12.67 -28.64
C LYS A 8 19.78 -11.19 -29.00
N LEU A 9 19.08 -10.94 -30.09
CA LEU A 9 18.63 -9.62 -30.50
C LEU A 9 17.10 -9.65 -30.44
N ILE A 10 16.53 -8.66 -29.77
CA ILE A 10 15.09 -8.53 -29.55
C ILE A 10 14.68 -7.17 -30.09
N ASP A 11 13.91 -7.19 -31.17
CA ASP A 11 13.27 -6.00 -31.72
C ASP A 11 12.03 -5.69 -30.89
N GLN A 12 12.01 -4.53 -30.25
CA GLN A 12 10.85 -4.06 -29.50
C GLN A 12 9.84 -3.39 -30.44
N PRO A 13 8.53 -3.43 -30.10
CA PRO A 13 7.46 -2.87 -30.95
C PRO A 13 7.57 -1.35 -31.18
N ASP A 14 8.33 -0.65 -30.34
CA ASP A 14 8.59 0.80 -30.43
C ASP A 14 9.77 1.15 -31.38
N GLY A 15 10.42 0.15 -31.97
CA GLY A 15 11.58 0.31 -32.84
C GLY A 15 12.93 0.30 -32.12
N GLN A 16 12.96 0.07 -30.80
CA GLN A 16 14.23 -0.13 -30.08
C GLN A 16 14.74 -1.56 -30.25
N VAL A 17 16.06 -1.71 -30.33
CA VAL A 17 16.72 -3.02 -30.41
C VAL A 17 17.40 -3.30 -29.08
N THR A 18 16.96 -4.35 -28.38
CA THR A 18 17.61 -4.85 -27.17
C THR A 18 18.56 -6.00 -27.54
N ILE A 19 19.83 -5.90 -27.17
CA ILE A 19 20.83 -6.93 -27.43
C ILE A 19 21.28 -7.54 -26.10
N ILE A 20 21.14 -8.87 -25.99
CA ILE A 20 21.66 -9.64 -24.87
C ILE A 20 23.04 -10.16 -25.29
N ILE A 21 24.07 -9.76 -24.55
CA ILE A 21 25.47 -10.12 -24.81
C ILE A 21 26.08 -10.84 -23.62
N GLN A 22 27.03 -11.74 -23.90
CA GLN A 22 27.85 -12.41 -22.90
C GLN A 22 29.31 -12.01 -23.09
N GLY A 23 29.89 -11.38 -22.07
CA GLY A 23 31.33 -11.10 -22.03
C GLY A 23 32.13 -12.41 -21.99
N GLN A 24 33.20 -12.49 -22.78
CA GLN A 24 34.07 -13.66 -22.86
C GLN A 24 35.46 -13.37 -22.32
N VAL A 25 36.15 -12.37 -22.88
CA VAL A 25 37.56 -12.11 -22.55
C VAL A 25 37.85 -10.61 -22.57
N ARG A 26 38.54 -10.10 -21.54
CA ARG A 26 39.03 -8.72 -21.51
C ARG A 26 40.21 -8.55 -22.46
N PHE A 27 40.34 -7.38 -23.07
CA PHE A 27 41.48 -7.05 -23.94
C PHE A 27 41.86 -5.57 -23.86
N ARG A 28 43.13 -5.29 -24.16
CA ARG A 28 43.64 -3.93 -24.35
C ARG A 28 43.79 -3.66 -25.83
N ILE A 29 43.30 -2.51 -26.28
CA ILE A 29 43.48 -2.02 -27.65
C ILE A 29 44.92 -1.49 -27.79
N GLY A 30 45.62 -1.94 -28.83
CA GLY A 30 46.95 -1.44 -29.19
C GLY A 30 46.89 -0.11 -29.97
N PRO A 31 48.05 0.46 -30.30
CA PRO A 31 48.14 1.76 -30.96
C PRO A 31 47.64 1.76 -32.42
N GLU A 32 47.60 0.59 -33.07
CA GLU A 32 47.14 0.43 -34.46
C GLU A 32 45.61 0.29 -34.49
N VAL A 33 44.91 1.41 -34.70
CA VAL A 33 43.45 1.46 -34.89
C VAL A 33 43.13 2.14 -36.23
N SER A 34 42.40 1.44 -37.10
CA SER A 34 41.80 2.01 -38.31
C SER A 34 40.29 2.17 -38.10
N PHE A 35 39.76 3.32 -38.49
CA PHE A 35 38.34 3.67 -38.33
C PHE A 35 37.54 3.58 -39.65
N ALA A 36 38.20 3.36 -40.79
CA ALA A 36 37.54 3.24 -42.10
C ALA A 36 38.27 2.23 -43.01
N PRO A 37 37.54 1.45 -43.85
CA PRO A 37 36.08 1.38 -44.01
C PRO A 37 35.37 0.57 -42.90
N GLN A 38 36.12 -0.11 -42.03
CA GLN A 38 35.62 -0.83 -40.86
C GLN A 38 36.52 -0.51 -39.67
N LEU A 39 35.97 -0.59 -38.46
CA LEU A 39 36.75 -0.45 -37.23
C LEU A 39 37.64 -1.68 -37.06
N VAL A 40 38.95 -1.52 -37.23
CA VAL A 40 39.95 -2.59 -37.08
C VAL A 40 40.97 -2.15 -36.04
N ALA A 41 41.21 -2.98 -35.03
CA ALA A 41 42.21 -2.72 -34.00
C ALA A 41 43.01 -3.99 -33.70
N ARG A 42 44.32 -3.87 -33.52
CA ARG A 42 45.11 -4.95 -32.93
C ARG A 42 44.89 -4.96 -31.42
N VAL A 43 44.48 -6.10 -30.88
CA VAL A 43 44.18 -6.26 -29.46
C VAL A 43 45.13 -7.25 -28.81
N LYS A 44 45.44 -7.02 -27.54
CA LYS A 44 46.10 -8.00 -26.67
C LYS A 44 45.10 -8.48 -25.64
N TYR A 45 44.79 -9.77 -25.66
CA TYR A 45 43.91 -10.38 -24.66
C TYR A 45 44.56 -10.32 -23.28
N PHE A 46 43.72 -10.10 -22.28
CA PHE A 46 44.11 -10.14 -20.88
C PHE A 46 44.15 -11.61 -20.45
N GLU A 47 45.28 -12.03 -19.88
CA GLU A 47 45.40 -13.35 -19.27
C GLU A 47 44.73 -13.31 -17.89
N GLU A 48 43.63 -14.03 -17.77
CA GLU A 48 42.85 -14.03 -16.54
C GLU A 48 43.51 -14.95 -15.51
N GLN A 49 43.94 -14.37 -14.39
CA GLN A 49 44.31 -15.09 -13.20
C GLN A 49 43.04 -15.36 -12.38
N THR A 50 42.96 -16.54 -11.79
CA THR A 50 41.85 -16.94 -10.93
C THR A 50 42.37 -17.19 -9.53
N LEU A 51 41.49 -17.03 -8.54
CA LEU A 51 41.73 -17.51 -7.20
C LEU A 51 41.94 -19.02 -7.22
N ASP A 52 42.93 -19.47 -6.44
CA ASP A 52 43.28 -20.85 -6.20
C ASP A 52 42.44 -21.40 -5.05
N ALA A 53 41.57 -22.37 -5.36
CA ALA A 53 40.72 -23.01 -4.37
C ALA A 53 41.48 -23.97 -3.44
N GLU A 54 42.76 -24.25 -3.71
CA GLU A 54 43.64 -25.05 -2.85
C GLU A 54 44.36 -24.20 -1.80
N ASN A 55 44.34 -22.87 -1.92
CA ASN A 55 44.85 -21.94 -0.92
C ASN A 55 43.77 -21.63 0.12
N ASP A 56 44.04 -21.94 1.39
CA ASP A 56 43.12 -21.73 2.51
C ASP A 56 42.57 -20.30 2.59
N ALA A 57 43.41 -19.27 2.36
CA ALA A 57 42.98 -17.88 2.46
C ALA A 57 42.03 -17.47 1.33
N GLU A 58 42.32 -17.92 0.11
CA GLU A 58 41.50 -17.63 -1.07
C GLU A 58 40.19 -18.44 -1.06
N LEU A 59 40.22 -19.67 -0.54
CA LEU A 59 39.03 -20.49 -0.31
C LEU A 59 38.06 -19.81 0.66
N VAL A 60 38.55 -19.27 1.79
CA VAL A 60 37.72 -18.53 2.76
C VAL A 60 37.09 -17.29 2.11
N LEU A 61 37.81 -16.60 1.24
CA LEU A 61 37.28 -15.45 0.51
C LEU A 61 36.15 -15.86 -0.45
N LEU A 62 36.31 -16.97 -1.16
CA LEU A 62 35.28 -17.52 -2.05
C LEU A 62 34.03 -17.96 -1.28
N GLN A 63 34.20 -18.59 -0.12
CA GLN A 63 33.09 -18.95 0.76
C GLN A 63 32.36 -17.71 1.28
N SER A 64 33.10 -16.71 1.74
CA SER A 64 32.55 -15.43 2.21
C SER A 64 31.72 -14.72 1.14
N LEU A 65 32.18 -14.75 -0.12
CA LEU A 65 31.43 -14.23 -1.27
C LEU A 65 30.10 -14.96 -1.48
N ARG A 66 30.09 -16.30 -1.38
CA ARG A 66 28.85 -17.09 -1.49
C ARG A 66 27.88 -16.79 -0.36
N GLU A 67 28.38 -16.70 0.87
CA GLU A 67 27.57 -16.39 2.05
C GLU A 67 26.94 -14.99 1.93
N ALA A 68 27.74 -13.98 1.59
CA ALA A 68 27.26 -12.62 1.38
C ALA A 68 26.23 -12.55 0.24
N ALA A 69 26.49 -13.21 -0.88
CA ALA A 69 25.54 -13.27 -1.99
C ALA A 69 24.24 -13.98 -1.60
N THR A 70 24.33 -15.10 -0.86
CA THR A 70 23.15 -15.82 -0.36
C THR A 70 22.30 -14.94 0.55
N LYS A 71 22.95 -14.21 1.46
CA LYS A 71 22.27 -13.25 2.34
C LYS A 71 21.54 -12.15 1.55
N VAL A 72 22.18 -11.59 0.52
CA VAL A 72 21.55 -10.62 -0.38
C VAL A 72 20.34 -11.23 -1.09
N LEU A 73 20.44 -12.47 -1.57
CA LEU A 73 19.33 -13.16 -2.25
C LEU A 73 18.13 -13.38 -1.30
N GLU A 74 18.38 -13.82 -0.07
CA GLU A 74 17.32 -14.07 0.94
C GLU A 74 16.58 -12.78 1.35
N LEU A 75 17.30 -11.65 1.40
CA LEU A 75 16.73 -10.37 1.79
C LEU A 75 16.01 -9.63 0.65
N THR A 76 16.19 -10.07 -0.60
CA THR A 76 15.60 -9.43 -1.78
C THR A 76 14.21 -9.98 -2.05
N PRO A 77 13.15 -9.14 -2.07
CA PRO A 77 11.80 -9.59 -2.41
C PRO A 77 11.71 -10.16 -3.83
N GLU A 78 10.90 -11.19 -4.04
CA GLU A 78 10.53 -11.74 -5.36
C GLU A 78 11.65 -12.48 -6.12
N ILE A 79 12.72 -12.92 -5.45
CA ILE A 79 13.73 -13.77 -6.10
C ILE A 79 13.20 -15.21 -6.29
N PRO A 80 13.30 -15.78 -7.51
CA PRO A 80 12.95 -17.17 -7.75
C PRO A 80 13.84 -18.13 -6.92
N PRO A 81 13.27 -19.18 -6.29
CA PRO A 81 14.04 -20.14 -5.49
C PRO A 81 15.15 -20.84 -6.28
N GLU A 82 15.02 -20.92 -7.61
CA GLU A 82 16.02 -21.46 -8.53
C GLU A 82 17.34 -20.66 -8.53
N ALA A 83 17.30 -19.35 -8.21
CA ALA A 83 18.49 -18.50 -8.21
C ALA A 83 19.53 -18.94 -7.16
N ARG A 84 19.08 -19.46 -6.01
CA ARG A 84 19.97 -20.00 -4.97
C ARG A 84 20.63 -21.29 -5.42
N ALA A 85 19.85 -22.21 -5.99
CA ALA A 85 20.38 -23.46 -6.55
C ALA A 85 21.40 -23.21 -7.68
N MET A 86 21.19 -22.16 -8.48
CA MET A 86 22.17 -21.72 -9.49
C MET A 86 23.47 -21.21 -8.86
N LEU A 87 23.40 -20.40 -7.80
CA LEU A 87 24.58 -19.90 -7.09
C LEU A 87 25.41 -21.05 -6.49
N ASP A 88 24.74 -22.02 -5.86
CA ASP A 88 25.39 -23.19 -5.26
C ASP A 88 26.04 -24.09 -6.32
N GLY A 89 25.43 -24.19 -7.51
CA GLY A 89 25.93 -24.99 -8.63
C GLY A 89 27.18 -24.43 -9.33
N ILE A 90 27.57 -23.18 -9.08
CA ILE A 90 28.79 -22.61 -9.66
C ILE A 90 30.01 -23.26 -8.99
N GLN A 91 30.90 -23.90 -9.76
CA GLN A 91 32.14 -24.50 -9.22
C GLN A 91 33.40 -23.71 -9.55
N SER A 92 33.41 -22.94 -10.65
CA SER A 92 34.58 -22.16 -11.07
C SER A 92 34.70 -20.86 -10.26
N PRO A 93 35.84 -20.62 -9.58
CA PRO A 93 36.08 -19.37 -8.83
C PRO A 93 35.98 -18.12 -9.69
N ALA A 94 36.63 -18.11 -10.86
CA ALA A 94 36.55 -17.01 -11.81
C ALA A 94 35.11 -16.74 -12.26
N PHE A 95 34.35 -17.80 -12.58
CA PHE A 95 32.95 -17.64 -12.99
C PHE A 95 32.09 -17.08 -11.85
N LEU A 96 32.31 -17.54 -10.61
CA LEU A 96 31.58 -17.03 -9.44
C LEU A 96 31.79 -15.52 -9.27
N VAL A 97 33.03 -15.05 -9.30
CA VAL A 97 33.36 -13.64 -9.15
C VAL A 97 32.70 -12.80 -10.25
N HIS A 98 32.80 -13.21 -11.52
CA HIS A 98 32.19 -12.49 -12.64
C HIS A 98 30.66 -12.51 -12.63
N PHE A 99 30.07 -13.65 -12.26
CA PHE A 99 28.63 -13.81 -12.13
C PHE A 99 28.07 -12.88 -11.05
N LEU A 100 28.68 -12.90 -9.86
CA LEU A 100 28.28 -12.02 -8.76
C LEU A 100 28.52 -10.54 -9.09
N SER A 101 29.63 -10.21 -9.75
CA SER A 101 29.96 -8.85 -10.20
C SER A 101 28.96 -8.29 -11.21
N SER A 102 28.38 -9.15 -12.05
CA SER A 102 27.37 -8.74 -13.02
C SER A 102 26.03 -8.43 -12.35
N ASN A 103 25.68 -9.22 -11.32
CA ASN A 103 24.39 -9.17 -10.62
C ASN A 103 24.35 -8.25 -9.40
N VAL A 104 25.50 -7.85 -8.84
CA VAL A 104 25.55 -6.89 -7.73
C VAL A 104 24.97 -5.54 -8.15
N GLN A 105 24.22 -4.89 -7.24
CA GLN A 105 23.61 -3.59 -7.49
C GLN A 105 24.60 -2.46 -7.18
N LEU A 106 25.51 -2.22 -8.12
CA LEU A 106 26.45 -1.10 -8.09
C LEU A 106 26.18 -0.13 -9.24
N GLU A 107 26.52 1.14 -9.03
CA GLU A 107 26.53 2.14 -10.11
C GLU A 107 27.57 1.77 -11.19
N LEU A 108 27.31 2.20 -12.43
CA LEU A 108 28.14 1.85 -13.59
C LEU A 108 29.64 2.15 -13.41
N PRO A 109 30.08 3.30 -12.83
CA PRO A 109 31.50 3.56 -12.61
C PRO A 109 32.16 2.54 -11.66
N ALA A 110 31.44 2.10 -10.62
CA ALA A 110 31.94 1.11 -9.67
C ALA A 110 32.04 -0.29 -10.31
N LYS A 111 31.06 -0.68 -11.14
CA LYS A 111 31.13 -1.94 -11.91
C LYS A 111 32.32 -1.94 -12.87
N GLN A 112 32.58 -0.81 -13.52
CA GLN A 112 33.73 -0.67 -14.42
C GLN A 112 35.06 -0.77 -13.66
N ALA A 113 35.20 -0.10 -12.51
CA ALA A 113 36.39 -0.19 -11.67
C ALA A 113 36.67 -1.63 -11.23
N LEU A 114 35.63 -2.37 -10.85
CA LEU A 114 35.74 -3.78 -10.45
C LEU A 114 36.16 -4.69 -11.63
N LEU A 115 35.70 -4.40 -12.86
CA LEU A 115 36.12 -5.12 -14.07
C LEU A 115 37.57 -4.81 -14.48
N GLU A 116 38.10 -3.64 -14.13
CA GLU A 116 39.46 -3.21 -14.48
C GLU A 116 40.55 -3.77 -13.56
N LEU A 117 40.18 -4.33 -12.41
CA LEU A 117 41.12 -4.98 -11.49
C LEU A 117 41.77 -6.20 -12.14
N ALA A 118 43.11 -6.20 -12.13
CA ALA A 118 43.93 -7.28 -12.67
C ALA A 118 44.17 -8.40 -11.65
N ASP A 119 44.20 -8.04 -10.36
CA ASP A 119 44.39 -8.96 -9.25
C ASP A 119 43.05 -9.59 -8.83
N PRO A 120 42.87 -10.92 -8.96
CA PRO A 120 41.62 -11.60 -8.62
C PRO A 120 41.30 -11.52 -7.12
N GLU A 121 42.30 -11.42 -6.23
CA GLU A 121 42.07 -11.30 -4.80
C GLU A 121 41.53 -9.92 -4.44
N ALA A 122 42.17 -8.85 -4.94
CA ALA A 122 41.66 -7.49 -4.79
C ALA A 122 40.23 -7.35 -5.35
N GLN A 123 39.96 -7.97 -6.50
CA GLN A 123 38.63 -7.96 -7.12
C GLN A 123 37.58 -8.64 -6.24
N ALA A 124 37.88 -9.84 -5.73
CA ALA A 124 36.99 -10.59 -4.86
C ALA A 124 36.74 -9.88 -3.52
N ARG A 125 37.76 -9.25 -2.92
CA ARG A 125 37.60 -8.46 -1.69
C ARG A 125 36.70 -7.23 -1.89
N GLN A 126 36.90 -6.49 -2.99
CA GLN A 126 36.06 -5.32 -3.30
C GLN A 126 34.61 -5.74 -3.58
N LEU A 127 34.41 -6.86 -4.27
CA LEU A 127 33.09 -7.43 -4.50
C LEU A 127 32.42 -7.84 -3.18
N LEU A 128 33.16 -8.48 -2.27
CA LEU A 128 32.64 -8.89 -0.96
C LEU A 128 32.18 -7.67 -0.16
N GLU A 129 32.98 -6.60 -0.13
CA GLU A 129 32.61 -5.36 0.55
C GLU A 129 31.32 -4.76 -0.03
N ALA A 130 31.18 -4.76 -1.36
CA ALA A 130 29.96 -4.30 -2.02
C ALA A 130 28.72 -5.13 -1.65
N LEU A 131 28.85 -6.46 -1.65
CA LEU A 131 27.77 -7.38 -1.27
C LEU A 131 27.35 -7.22 0.19
N LEU A 132 28.32 -7.06 1.11
CA LEU A 132 28.04 -6.85 2.53
C LEU A 132 27.29 -5.54 2.77
N ARG A 133 27.73 -4.44 2.14
CA ARG A 133 27.02 -3.14 2.21
C ARG A 133 25.60 -3.25 1.64
N GLN A 134 25.43 -3.99 0.56
CA GLN A 134 24.11 -4.21 -0.04
C GLN A 134 23.20 -5.01 0.89
N ALA A 135 23.71 -6.06 1.54
CA ALA A 135 22.96 -6.83 2.53
C ALA A 135 22.50 -5.95 3.70
N GLU A 136 23.38 -5.11 4.24
CA GLU A 136 23.07 -4.19 5.34
C GLU A 136 21.95 -3.20 4.96
N LEU A 137 22.01 -2.62 3.75
CA LEU A 137 20.95 -1.73 3.25
C LEU A 137 19.61 -2.45 3.10
N LEU A 138 19.63 -3.71 2.64
CA LEU A 138 18.41 -4.53 2.51
C LEU A 138 17.82 -4.90 3.88
N GLU A 139 18.66 -5.19 4.88
CA GLU A 139 18.22 -5.42 6.26
C GLU A 139 17.52 -4.18 6.81
N ILE A 140 18.14 -2.99 6.69
CA ILE A 140 17.53 -1.73 7.13
C ILE A 140 16.20 -1.48 6.41
N LYS A 141 16.13 -1.74 5.10
CA LYS A 141 14.91 -1.58 4.31
C LYS A 141 13.80 -2.54 4.76
N ASN A 142 14.14 -3.80 5.05
CA ASN A 142 13.19 -4.78 5.58
C ASN A 142 12.75 -4.44 7.01
N ASP A 143 13.64 -3.89 7.83
CA ASP A 143 13.33 -3.40 9.18
C ASP A 143 12.41 -2.17 9.16
N ILE A 144 12.62 -1.24 8.23
CA ILE A 144 11.71 -0.11 8.02
C ILE A 144 10.36 -0.64 7.55
N ARG A 145 10.36 -1.55 6.56
CA ARG A 145 9.13 -2.18 6.05
C ARG A 145 8.37 -2.89 7.17
N SER A 146 9.05 -3.69 7.99
CA SER A 146 8.43 -4.39 9.12
C SER A 146 7.86 -3.42 10.15
N LYS A 147 8.58 -2.35 10.52
CA LYS A 147 8.10 -1.31 11.44
C LYS A 147 6.95 -0.46 10.88
N THR A 148 6.88 -0.26 9.57
CA THR A 148 5.72 0.40 8.92
C THR A 148 4.53 -0.54 8.74
N HIS A 149 4.77 -1.84 8.53
CA HIS A 149 3.71 -2.86 8.45
C HIS A 149 3.22 -3.32 9.83
N THR A 150 3.96 -3.13 10.93
CA THR A 150 3.51 -3.54 12.26
C THR A 150 2.20 -2.88 12.70
N GLY A 151 1.79 -1.74 12.12
CA GLY A 151 0.48 -1.15 12.41
C GLY A 151 -0.70 -1.89 11.75
N ILE A 152 -0.49 -2.55 10.61
CA ILE A 152 -1.52 -3.23 9.81
C ILE A 152 -1.49 -4.74 10.06
N ASP A 153 -0.29 -5.31 10.12
CA ASP A 153 -0.06 -6.73 10.44
C ASP A 153 -0.34 -7.04 11.91
N ALA A 154 -0.13 -6.13 12.86
CA ALA A 154 -0.49 -6.43 14.26
C ALA A 154 -2.00 -6.60 14.41
N GLN A 155 -2.82 -5.81 13.71
CA GLN A 155 -4.27 -5.98 13.73
C GLN A 155 -4.71 -7.30 13.04
N GLN A 156 -4.12 -7.65 11.90
CA GLN A 156 -4.43 -8.91 11.23
C GLN A 156 -3.90 -10.12 12.01
N ARG A 157 -2.71 -10.04 12.60
CA ARG A 157 -2.06 -11.11 13.36
C ARG A 157 -2.70 -11.26 14.74
N GLU A 158 -3.07 -10.18 15.43
CA GLU A 158 -3.87 -10.22 16.66
C GLU A 158 -5.26 -10.77 16.39
N TYR A 159 -5.88 -10.41 15.26
CA TYR A 159 -7.14 -11.00 14.81
C TYR A 159 -6.99 -12.51 14.53
N PHE A 160 -5.95 -12.92 13.80
CA PHE A 160 -5.68 -14.33 13.48
C PHE A 160 -5.30 -15.14 14.73
N LEU A 161 -4.53 -14.55 15.65
CA LEU A 161 -4.18 -15.14 16.96
C LEU A 161 -5.40 -15.24 17.88
N ARG A 162 -6.29 -14.24 17.89
CA ARG A 162 -7.59 -14.35 18.59
C ARG A 162 -8.46 -15.43 17.99
N GLN A 163 -8.47 -15.55 16.66
CA GLN A 163 -9.24 -16.57 15.97
C GLN A 163 -8.67 -17.96 16.27
N GLN A 164 -7.34 -18.14 16.22
CA GLN A 164 -6.67 -19.38 16.62
C GLN A 164 -6.85 -19.70 18.10
N LEU A 165 -6.80 -18.71 18.99
CA LEU A 165 -7.11 -18.89 20.41
C LEU A 165 -8.58 -19.33 20.60
N LYS A 166 -9.52 -18.74 19.85
CA LYS A 166 -10.93 -19.15 19.88
C LYS A 166 -11.10 -20.59 19.38
N THR A 167 -10.45 -20.95 18.26
CA THR A 167 -10.44 -22.32 17.73
C THR A 167 -9.81 -23.33 18.70
N LEU A 168 -8.70 -22.98 19.36
CA LEU A 168 -8.06 -23.82 20.37
C LEU A 168 -8.92 -23.94 21.65
N GLN A 169 -9.63 -22.88 22.04
CA GLN A 169 -10.60 -22.92 23.15
C GLN A 169 -11.81 -23.81 22.85
N ASP A 170 -12.27 -23.80 21.60
CA ASP A 170 -13.33 -24.70 21.10
C ASP A 170 -12.86 -26.16 21.06
N GLU A 171 -11.61 -26.43 20.63
CA GLU A 171 -11.00 -27.78 20.64
C GLU A 171 -10.72 -28.33 22.04
N LEU A 172 -10.46 -27.46 23.04
CA LEU A 172 -10.19 -27.83 24.43
C LEU A 172 -11.45 -28.01 25.29
N GLY A 173 -12.65 -27.90 24.71
CA GLY A 173 -13.91 -28.20 25.41
C GLY A 173 -14.24 -27.28 26.58
N GLN A 174 -13.66 -26.07 26.63
CA GLN A 174 -13.91 -25.05 27.66
C GLN A 174 -14.37 -23.71 27.08
N GLY A 175 -15.01 -23.71 25.92
CA GLY A 175 -15.76 -22.56 25.43
C GLY A 175 -17.13 -22.49 26.10
N GLU A 176 -17.37 -21.45 26.90
CA GLU A 176 -18.73 -21.04 27.24
C GLU A 176 -19.48 -20.68 25.95
N GLY A 177 -20.24 -21.65 25.41
CA GLY A 177 -21.22 -21.44 24.36
C GLY A 177 -21.29 -22.56 23.34
N SER A 178 -22.41 -23.29 23.30
CA SER A 178 -22.71 -24.11 22.11
C SER A 178 -22.80 -23.20 20.88
N PRO A 179 -22.59 -23.70 19.65
CA PRO A 179 -22.76 -22.90 18.43
C PRO A 179 -24.16 -22.25 18.30
N GLU A 180 -25.15 -22.80 18.99
CA GLU A 180 -26.49 -22.23 19.12
C GLU A 180 -26.52 -20.98 20.00
N GLN A 181 -25.67 -20.89 21.02
CA GLN A 181 -25.52 -19.69 21.87
C GLN A 181 -24.82 -18.55 21.12
N ASP A 182 -23.79 -18.83 20.32
CA ASP A 182 -23.13 -17.82 19.47
C ASP A 182 -24.12 -17.22 18.46
N LEU A 183 -24.91 -18.07 17.77
CA LEU A 183 -25.98 -17.61 16.88
C LEU A 183 -27.09 -16.85 17.61
N ALA A 184 -27.43 -17.25 18.84
CA ALA A 184 -28.39 -16.53 19.67
C ALA A 184 -27.86 -15.13 20.04
N GLY A 185 -26.57 -15.01 20.38
CA GLY A 185 -25.93 -13.73 20.68
C GLY A 185 -25.96 -12.76 19.49
N LEU A 186 -25.70 -13.26 18.27
CA LEU A 186 -25.82 -12.46 17.04
C LEU A 186 -27.25 -11.98 16.81
N ARG A 187 -28.26 -12.83 17.05
CA ARG A 187 -29.68 -12.43 16.95
C ARG A 187 -30.05 -11.36 17.97
N THR A 188 -29.61 -11.49 19.22
CA THR A 188 -29.87 -10.49 20.26
C THR A 188 -29.29 -9.14 19.88
N ARG A 189 -28.03 -9.09 19.43
CA ARG A 189 -27.39 -7.85 18.93
C ARG A 189 -28.13 -7.27 17.73
N ALA A 190 -28.64 -8.12 16.84
CA ALA A 190 -29.42 -7.67 15.68
C ALA A 190 -30.73 -6.99 16.10
N GLN A 191 -31.41 -7.45 17.16
CA GLN A 191 -32.66 -6.86 17.63
C GLN A 191 -32.48 -5.45 18.21
N GLU A 192 -31.31 -5.15 18.77
CA GLU A 192 -30.99 -3.83 19.33
C GLU A 192 -30.68 -2.78 18.25
N LYS A 193 -30.36 -3.22 17.02
CA LYS A 193 -29.94 -2.36 15.91
C LYS A 193 -31.14 -1.79 15.14
N LYS A 194 -30.97 -0.56 14.67
CA LYS A 194 -31.96 0.14 13.83
C LYS A 194 -31.70 -0.12 12.35
N TRP A 195 -32.09 -1.30 11.89
CA TRP A 195 -31.90 -1.68 10.49
C TRP A 195 -32.79 -0.89 9.54
N PRO A 196 -32.25 -0.41 8.41
CA PRO A 196 -33.06 -0.15 7.22
C PRO A 196 -33.76 -1.45 6.78
N GLU A 197 -34.99 -1.35 6.26
CA GLU A 197 -35.81 -2.53 5.94
C GLU A 197 -35.12 -3.51 4.99
N ALA A 198 -34.50 -2.99 3.92
CA ALA A 198 -33.78 -3.80 2.95
C ALA A 198 -32.56 -4.51 3.56
N VAL A 199 -31.80 -3.80 4.40
CA VAL A 199 -30.60 -4.32 5.07
C VAL A 199 -30.97 -5.38 6.10
N GLY A 200 -32.03 -5.16 6.88
CA GLY A 200 -32.52 -6.15 7.85
C GLY A 200 -32.97 -7.46 7.19
N LYS A 201 -33.68 -7.37 6.06
CA LYS A 201 -34.05 -8.55 5.25
C LYS A 201 -32.83 -9.31 4.73
N HIS A 202 -31.81 -8.58 4.26
CA HIS A 202 -30.55 -9.18 3.78
C HIS A 202 -29.76 -9.83 4.92
N PHE A 203 -29.67 -9.16 6.07
CA PHE A 203 -29.01 -9.69 7.26
C PHE A 203 -29.65 -10.99 7.74
N GLU A 204 -30.98 -11.06 7.85
CA GLU A 204 -31.70 -12.28 8.24
C GLU A 204 -31.45 -13.44 7.25
N LYS A 205 -31.40 -13.13 5.95
CA LYS A 205 -31.08 -14.13 4.92
C LYS A 205 -29.67 -14.69 5.12
N GLU A 206 -28.67 -13.83 5.33
CA GLU A 206 -27.28 -14.26 5.51
C GLU A 206 -27.07 -14.98 6.86
N LEU A 207 -27.78 -14.57 7.91
CA LEU A 207 -27.79 -15.26 9.20
C LEU A 207 -28.43 -16.67 9.10
N SER A 208 -29.53 -16.79 8.34
CA SER A 208 -30.15 -18.10 8.08
C SER A 208 -29.22 -19.02 7.29
N LYS A 209 -28.43 -18.46 6.36
CA LYS A 209 -27.41 -19.19 5.60
C LYS A 209 -26.29 -19.66 6.54
N LEU A 210 -25.78 -18.79 7.41
CA LEU A 210 -24.77 -19.13 8.41
C LEU A 210 -25.20 -20.30 9.30
N SER A 211 -26.47 -20.34 9.74
CA SER A 211 -26.98 -21.45 10.57
C SER A 211 -27.06 -22.80 9.86
N ARG A 212 -27.01 -22.83 8.52
CA ARG A 212 -27.07 -24.05 7.71
C ARG A 212 -25.70 -24.53 7.25
N ILE A 213 -24.71 -23.65 7.23
CA ILE A 213 -23.34 -23.98 6.82
C ILE A 213 -22.71 -24.87 7.90
N ASN A 214 -22.06 -25.95 7.48
CA ASN A 214 -21.26 -26.77 8.39
C ASN A 214 -20.08 -25.93 8.91
N GLN A 215 -19.88 -25.91 10.23
CA GLN A 215 -18.81 -25.13 10.90
C GLN A 215 -17.40 -25.52 10.43
N MET A 216 -17.21 -26.77 10.01
CA MET A 216 -15.93 -27.24 9.47
C MET A 216 -15.69 -26.80 8.01
N SER A 217 -16.67 -26.13 7.38
CA SER A 217 -16.54 -25.61 6.02
C SER A 217 -15.68 -24.34 5.99
N PRO A 218 -14.79 -24.18 4.98
CA PRO A 218 -14.06 -22.92 4.75
C PRO A 218 -14.96 -21.68 4.58
N ASP A 219 -16.24 -21.87 4.21
CA ASP A 219 -17.20 -20.78 4.02
C ASP A 219 -17.80 -20.26 5.33
N TYR A 220 -17.73 -21.04 6.42
CA TYR A 220 -18.33 -20.67 7.70
C TYR A 220 -17.66 -19.41 8.30
N PRO A 221 -16.32 -19.35 8.43
CA PRO A 221 -15.66 -18.15 8.96
C PRO A 221 -15.91 -16.91 8.10
N VAL A 222 -15.93 -17.07 6.77
CA VAL A 222 -16.17 -15.95 5.83
C VAL A 222 -17.58 -15.37 6.02
N THR A 223 -18.58 -16.24 6.13
CA THR A 223 -19.98 -15.83 6.33
C THR A 223 -20.19 -15.25 7.73
N LEU A 224 -19.58 -15.83 8.76
CA LEU A 224 -19.63 -15.31 10.13
C LEU A 224 -19.06 -13.90 10.19
N ASN A 225 -17.86 -13.69 9.62
CA ASN A 225 -17.21 -12.39 9.57
C ASN A 225 -18.07 -11.34 8.87
N TYR A 226 -18.71 -11.72 7.77
CA TYR A 226 -19.60 -10.83 7.03
C TYR A 226 -20.82 -10.40 7.89
N VAL A 227 -21.46 -11.36 8.57
CA VAL A 227 -22.60 -11.11 9.48
C VAL A 227 -22.17 -10.21 10.65
N GLU A 228 -21.04 -10.50 11.28
CA GLU A 228 -20.47 -9.66 12.34
C GLU A 228 -20.13 -8.25 11.84
N TYR A 229 -19.60 -8.14 10.62
CA TYR A 229 -19.25 -6.85 10.03
C TYR A 229 -20.50 -5.98 9.81
N LEU A 230 -21.59 -6.56 9.32
CA LEU A 230 -22.88 -5.87 9.21
C LEU A 230 -23.40 -5.42 10.57
N LEU A 231 -23.27 -6.24 11.62
CA LEU A 231 -23.68 -5.87 12.98
C LEU A 231 -22.86 -4.72 13.56
N ASP A 232 -21.57 -4.68 13.27
CA ASP A 232 -20.68 -3.65 13.80
C ASP A 232 -20.88 -2.28 13.11
N LEU A 233 -21.53 -2.24 11.95
CA LEU A 233 -21.84 -0.99 11.29
C LEU A 233 -22.88 -0.17 12.09
N PRO A 234 -22.70 1.17 12.17
CA PRO A 234 -23.51 2.03 13.02
C PRO A 234 -24.81 2.47 12.34
N TRP A 235 -25.66 1.52 11.94
CA TRP A 235 -26.92 1.79 11.21
C TRP A 235 -27.83 2.78 11.96
N GLY A 236 -27.99 3.99 11.40
CA GLY A 236 -28.86 5.02 11.97
C GLY A 236 -28.39 5.61 13.31
N GLU A 237 -27.22 5.21 13.80
CA GLU A 237 -26.62 5.74 15.03
C GLU A 237 -25.87 7.05 14.72
N THR A 238 -26.28 8.15 15.32
CA THR A 238 -25.72 9.48 15.02
C THR A 238 -25.35 10.23 16.29
N THR A 239 -24.31 11.05 16.21
CA THR A 239 -23.96 12.03 17.23
C THR A 239 -24.88 13.25 17.15
N LYS A 240 -25.07 13.95 18.29
CA LYS A 240 -25.83 15.21 18.32
C LYS A 240 -24.96 16.35 17.80
N ASP A 241 -25.34 16.91 16.66
CA ASP A 241 -24.62 18.03 16.04
C ASP A 241 -24.72 19.32 16.86
N LYS A 242 -23.58 20.02 16.98
CA LYS A 242 -23.47 21.31 17.68
C LYS A 242 -23.12 22.44 16.70
N PHE A 243 -24.12 22.96 15.99
CA PHE A 243 -23.95 24.10 15.08
C PHE A 243 -23.95 25.46 15.80
N ASN A 244 -22.96 25.67 16.69
CA ASN A 244 -22.73 26.95 17.37
C ASN A 244 -21.51 27.65 16.77
N LEU A 245 -21.75 28.52 15.78
CA LEU A 245 -20.70 29.27 15.07
C LEU A 245 -19.79 30.09 16.00
N LYS A 246 -20.34 30.67 17.09
CA LYS A 246 -19.53 31.41 18.07
C LYS A 246 -18.54 30.49 18.79
N ASN A 247 -18.98 29.27 19.12
CA ASN A 247 -18.12 28.27 19.73
C ASN A 247 -17.10 27.72 18.72
N THR A 248 -17.53 27.47 17.48
CA THR A 248 -16.65 27.03 16.40
C THR A 248 -15.52 28.03 16.17
N LYS A 249 -15.84 29.33 16.11
CA LYS A 249 -14.82 30.38 15.99
C LYS A 249 -13.79 30.31 17.11
N LYS A 250 -14.24 30.21 18.37
CA LYS A 250 -13.34 30.08 19.53
C LYS A 250 -12.42 28.86 19.45
N ILE A 251 -12.94 27.71 19.01
CA ILE A 251 -12.14 26.48 18.86
C ILE A 251 -11.10 26.65 17.75
N LEU A 252 -11.52 27.17 16.59
CA LEU A 252 -10.59 27.45 15.48
C LEU A 252 -9.51 28.46 15.87
N ASP A 253 -9.86 29.49 16.63
CA ASP A 253 -8.92 30.50 17.13
C ASP A 253 -7.96 29.98 18.19
N ALA A 254 -8.39 29.02 19.01
CA ALA A 254 -7.55 28.39 20.01
C ALA A 254 -6.56 27.38 19.39
N ASP A 255 -7.03 26.59 18.40
CA ASP A 255 -6.24 25.51 17.81
C ASP A 255 -5.28 26.01 16.71
N HIS A 256 -5.58 27.14 16.06
CA HIS A 256 -4.82 27.65 14.92
C HIS A 256 -4.54 29.15 15.06
N PHE A 257 -3.26 29.53 15.07
CA PHE A 257 -2.85 30.93 15.11
C PHE A 257 -2.93 31.56 13.71
N GLY A 258 -3.51 32.77 13.61
CA GLY A 258 -3.70 33.46 12.32
C GLY A 258 -4.82 32.86 11.47
N LEU A 259 -4.60 32.76 10.15
CA LEU A 259 -5.55 32.17 9.19
C LEU A 259 -6.97 32.79 9.21
N GLU A 260 -7.08 34.08 9.52
CA GLU A 260 -8.37 34.76 9.70
C GLU A 260 -9.33 34.56 8.52
N LYS A 261 -8.82 34.73 7.28
CA LYS A 261 -9.61 34.54 6.05
C LYS A 261 -10.10 33.09 5.89
N VAL A 262 -9.25 32.11 6.19
CA VAL A 262 -9.56 30.67 6.09
C VAL A 262 -10.62 30.29 7.12
N LYS A 263 -10.44 30.75 8.37
CA LYS A 263 -11.41 30.52 9.45
C LYS A 263 -12.76 31.15 9.15
N GLU A 264 -12.78 32.37 8.61
CA GLU A 264 -13.99 33.05 8.19
C GLU A 264 -14.74 32.25 7.11
N ARG A 265 -14.03 31.78 6.08
CA ARG A 265 -14.60 30.91 5.04
C ARG A 265 -15.14 29.58 5.58
N ILE A 266 -14.44 28.94 6.51
CA ILE A 266 -14.94 27.73 7.19
C ILE A 266 -16.23 28.04 7.96
N LEU A 267 -16.32 29.19 8.64
CA LEU A 267 -17.52 29.60 9.36
C LEU A 267 -18.68 29.88 8.41
N GLU A 268 -18.43 30.53 7.27
CA GLU A 268 -19.43 30.74 6.21
C GLU A 268 -19.97 29.41 5.69
N TYR A 269 -19.09 28.48 5.37
CA TYR A 269 -19.45 27.13 4.93
C TYR A 269 -20.36 26.42 5.94
N LEU A 270 -19.96 26.42 7.21
CA LEU A 270 -20.76 25.81 8.28
C LEU A 270 -22.10 26.54 8.52
N ALA A 271 -22.16 27.85 8.26
CA ALA A 271 -23.40 28.63 8.33
C ALA A 271 -24.37 28.21 7.22
N VAL A 272 -23.87 27.99 5.99
CA VAL A 272 -24.66 27.48 4.87
C VAL A 272 -25.22 26.09 5.19
N LEU A 273 -24.38 25.18 5.72
CA LEU A 273 -24.83 23.85 6.14
C LEU A 273 -25.93 23.91 7.21
N LYS A 274 -25.79 24.82 8.19
CA LYS A 274 -26.81 25.03 9.23
C LYS A 274 -28.15 25.51 8.65
N LEU A 275 -28.12 26.36 7.62
CA LEU A 275 -29.32 26.91 6.99
C LEU A 275 -30.04 25.89 6.12
N LYS A 276 -29.29 25.11 5.33
CA LYS A 276 -29.87 24.11 4.42
C LYS A 276 -30.48 22.91 5.15
N GLN A 277 -30.05 22.62 6.39
CA GLN A 277 -30.43 21.43 7.17
C GLN A 277 -30.17 20.08 6.45
N ASP A 278 -29.45 20.13 5.34
CA ASP A 278 -29.05 18.99 4.51
C ASP A 278 -27.61 19.24 4.06
N LEU A 279 -26.82 18.17 3.92
CA LEU A 279 -25.40 18.21 3.56
C LEU A 279 -25.18 18.31 2.04
N LYS A 280 -26.22 18.66 1.28
CA LYS A 280 -26.17 19.01 -0.16
C LYS A 280 -25.48 20.37 -0.38
N ALA A 281 -24.21 20.43 -0.01
CA ALA A 281 -23.30 21.53 -0.30
C ALA A 281 -22.03 20.98 -0.96
N PRO A 282 -21.32 21.81 -1.75
CA PRO A 282 -20.01 21.44 -2.24
C PRO A 282 -19.09 20.97 -1.11
N ILE A 283 -18.15 20.08 -1.42
CA ILE A 283 -17.23 19.53 -0.43
C ILE A 283 -16.15 20.56 -0.14
N LEU A 284 -15.90 20.80 1.14
CA LEU A 284 -14.82 21.69 1.55
C LEU A 284 -13.47 21.08 1.16
N CYS A 285 -12.67 21.79 0.36
CA CYS A 285 -11.31 21.40 0.00
C CYS A 285 -10.30 22.41 0.53
N LEU A 286 -9.46 21.98 1.48
CA LEU A 286 -8.37 22.76 2.04
C LEU A 286 -7.12 22.58 1.18
N TYR A 287 -6.73 23.63 0.47
CA TYR A 287 -5.60 23.65 -0.46
C TYR A 287 -4.44 24.48 0.10
N GLY A 288 -3.21 24.02 -0.08
CA GLY A 288 -2.02 24.78 0.30
C GLY A 288 -0.76 23.90 0.35
N PRO A 289 0.43 24.44 0.68
CA PRO A 289 1.66 23.63 0.79
C PRO A 289 1.61 22.64 1.97
N PRO A 290 2.45 21.60 1.99
CA PRO A 290 2.52 20.67 3.12
C PRO A 290 2.94 21.39 4.40
N GLY A 291 2.39 20.97 5.54
CA GLY A 291 2.75 21.52 6.86
C GLY A 291 1.93 22.73 7.34
N VAL A 292 1.02 23.29 6.54
CA VAL A 292 0.19 24.46 6.92
C VAL A 292 -1.02 24.14 7.82
N GLY A 293 -1.16 22.90 8.28
CA GLY A 293 -2.24 22.53 9.24
C GLY A 293 -3.61 22.21 8.60
N LYS A 294 -3.67 21.82 7.32
CA LYS A 294 -4.92 21.43 6.64
C LYS A 294 -5.68 20.33 7.41
N THR A 295 -5.00 19.24 7.76
CA THR A 295 -5.59 18.11 8.48
C THR A 295 -5.99 18.47 9.91
N SER A 296 -5.25 19.37 10.58
CA SER A 296 -5.59 19.83 11.92
C SER A 296 -6.82 20.75 11.93
N LEU A 297 -7.01 21.58 10.89
CA LEU A 297 -8.22 22.41 10.74
C LEU A 297 -9.49 21.56 10.65
N GLY A 298 -9.51 20.53 9.82
CA GLY A 298 -10.70 19.67 9.73
C GLY A 298 -10.95 18.87 11.03
N ARG A 299 -9.90 18.57 11.82
CA ARG A 299 -10.09 18.03 13.18
C ARG A 299 -10.77 19.04 14.10
N SER A 300 -10.35 20.31 14.08
CA SER A 300 -10.99 21.38 14.86
C SER A 300 -12.46 21.59 14.45
N VAL A 301 -12.77 21.45 13.15
CA VAL A 301 -14.17 21.46 12.66
C VAL A 301 -14.97 20.31 13.26
N ALA A 302 -14.45 19.08 13.25
CA ALA A 302 -15.12 17.92 13.85
C ALA A 302 -15.39 18.12 15.35
N THR A 303 -14.39 18.59 16.09
CA THR A 303 -14.49 18.92 17.52
C THR A 303 -15.56 20.00 17.76
N ALA A 304 -15.58 21.05 16.95
CA ALA A 304 -16.54 22.13 17.08
C ALA A 304 -17.99 21.67 16.82
N LEU A 305 -18.19 20.78 15.85
CA LEU A 305 -19.49 20.19 15.53
C LEU A 305 -19.91 19.10 16.53
N GLY A 306 -19.00 18.62 17.37
CA GLY A 306 -19.25 17.50 18.29
C GLY A 306 -19.38 16.15 17.59
N ARG A 307 -18.88 16.04 16.36
CA ARG A 307 -18.90 14.81 15.55
C ARG A 307 -17.62 14.00 15.75
N LYS A 308 -17.68 12.69 15.52
CA LYS A 308 -16.48 11.83 15.52
C LYS A 308 -15.58 12.20 14.34
N TYR A 309 -14.29 12.26 14.59
CA TYR A 309 -13.27 12.57 13.59
C TYR A 309 -12.63 11.28 13.08
N VAL A 310 -12.55 11.13 11.77
CA VAL A 310 -11.79 10.05 11.12
C VAL A 310 -10.95 10.63 9.98
N ARG A 311 -9.75 10.07 9.80
CA ARG A 311 -8.84 10.44 8.71
C ARG A 311 -8.66 9.26 7.77
N LEU A 312 -8.85 9.51 6.48
CA LEU A 312 -8.57 8.57 5.40
C LEU A 312 -7.51 9.19 4.50
N SER A 313 -6.33 8.56 4.40
CA SER A 313 -5.33 8.96 3.41
C SER A 313 -5.66 8.33 2.07
N LEU A 314 -5.73 9.16 1.04
CA LEU A 314 -5.90 8.76 -0.35
C LEU A 314 -4.56 8.73 -1.12
N GLY A 315 -3.46 9.10 -0.45
CA GLY A 315 -2.12 9.04 -1.01
C GLY A 315 -1.76 7.62 -1.47
N GLY A 316 -1.49 7.49 -2.78
CA GLY A 316 -1.09 6.21 -3.38
C GLY A 316 -2.23 5.24 -3.65
N VAL A 317 -3.51 5.67 -3.50
CA VAL A 317 -4.66 4.87 -3.95
C VAL A 317 -4.65 4.80 -5.47
N ARG A 318 -4.71 3.57 -5.99
CA ARG A 318 -4.65 3.27 -7.43
C ARG A 318 -5.79 2.38 -7.92
N ASP A 319 -6.47 1.70 -7.01
CA ASP A 319 -7.54 0.76 -7.33
C ASP A 319 -8.88 1.22 -6.74
N GLU A 320 -9.93 1.10 -7.54
CA GLU A 320 -11.32 1.38 -7.16
C GLU A 320 -11.78 0.50 -5.99
N ALA A 321 -11.27 -0.74 -5.92
CA ALA A 321 -11.57 -1.67 -4.86
C ALA A 321 -11.12 -1.17 -3.47
N GLU A 322 -10.17 -0.24 -3.40
CA GLU A 322 -9.79 0.39 -2.13
C GLU A 322 -10.89 1.32 -1.59
N ILE A 323 -11.74 1.87 -2.47
CA ILE A 323 -12.86 2.73 -2.09
C ILE A 323 -14.15 1.92 -1.91
N ARG A 324 -14.48 1.04 -2.87
CA ARG A 324 -15.73 0.24 -2.92
C ARG A 324 -15.62 -1.18 -2.37
N GLY A 325 -14.43 -1.62 -1.96
CA GLY A 325 -14.22 -2.99 -1.49
C GLY A 325 -14.18 -4.03 -2.62
N HIS A 326 -13.86 -5.26 -2.24
CA HIS A 326 -13.86 -6.43 -3.12
C HIS A 326 -15.19 -7.18 -3.01
N ARG A 327 -15.58 -7.89 -4.08
CA ARG A 327 -16.70 -8.83 -4.01
C ARG A 327 -16.42 -9.90 -2.95
N LYS A 328 -17.42 -10.18 -2.10
CA LYS A 328 -17.35 -11.19 -1.02
C LYS A 328 -16.87 -12.57 -1.47
N THR A 329 -17.06 -12.93 -2.75
CA THR A 329 -16.67 -14.22 -3.31
C THR A 329 -15.16 -14.39 -3.51
N TYR A 330 -14.35 -13.33 -3.41
CA TYR A 330 -12.91 -13.44 -3.55
C TYR A 330 -12.23 -13.86 -2.24
N VAL A 331 -11.23 -14.73 -2.33
CA VAL A 331 -10.42 -15.13 -1.19
C VAL A 331 -9.71 -13.90 -0.64
N GLY A 332 -9.93 -13.60 0.65
CA GLY A 332 -9.38 -12.39 1.29
C GLY A 332 -10.13 -11.10 0.97
N ALA A 333 -11.39 -11.17 0.48
CA ALA A 333 -12.20 -9.99 0.22
C ALA A 333 -12.34 -9.11 1.47
N MET A 334 -12.16 -7.80 1.27
CA MET A 334 -12.29 -6.79 2.31
C MET A 334 -13.23 -5.68 1.87
N PRO A 335 -13.95 -5.05 2.82
CA PRO A 335 -14.75 -3.86 2.55
C PRO A 335 -13.86 -2.67 2.19
N GLY A 336 -14.44 -1.72 1.48
CA GLY A 336 -13.77 -0.49 1.08
C GLY A 336 -13.34 0.36 2.27
N ARG A 337 -12.31 1.18 2.07
CA ARG A 337 -11.73 2.03 3.13
C ARG A 337 -12.76 2.99 3.72
N ILE A 338 -13.74 3.46 2.95
CA ILE A 338 -14.82 4.35 3.41
C ILE A 338 -15.67 3.64 4.47
N ILE A 339 -16.21 2.46 4.15
CA ILE A 339 -17.01 1.66 5.08
C ILE A 339 -16.18 1.26 6.31
N ALA A 340 -14.90 0.90 6.12
CA ALA A 340 -14.00 0.59 7.24
C ALA A 340 -13.81 1.78 8.20
N GLN A 341 -13.68 3.01 7.67
CA GLN A 341 -13.61 4.21 8.50
C GLN A 341 -14.92 4.51 9.24
N ILE A 342 -16.08 4.22 8.65
CA ILE A 342 -17.38 4.40 9.30
C ILE A 342 -17.56 3.40 10.44
N LYS A 343 -17.22 2.12 10.21
CA LYS A 343 -17.18 1.10 11.27
C LYS A 343 -16.27 1.57 12.42
N LYS A 344 -15.08 2.09 12.10
CA LYS A 344 -14.13 2.62 13.10
C LYS A 344 -14.68 3.84 13.85
N ALA A 345 -15.46 4.70 13.19
CA ALA A 345 -16.09 5.86 13.83
C ALA A 345 -17.18 5.45 14.83
N GLY A 346 -17.87 4.34 14.56
CA GLY A 346 -19.00 3.85 15.34
C GLY A 346 -20.25 4.73 15.25
N VAL A 347 -20.32 5.63 14.27
CA VAL A 347 -21.47 6.53 14.02
C VAL A 347 -21.67 6.75 12.52
N SER A 348 -22.89 7.02 12.09
CA SER A 348 -23.30 7.30 10.69
C SER A 348 -23.06 8.75 10.25
N ASN A 349 -22.77 9.69 11.16
CA ASN A 349 -22.50 11.10 10.83
C ASN A 349 -21.09 11.61 11.21
N PRO A 350 -20.00 10.86 10.97
CA PRO A 350 -18.65 11.33 11.27
C PRO A 350 -18.23 12.47 10.33
N VAL A 351 -17.18 13.17 10.73
CA VAL A 351 -16.38 13.99 9.81
C VAL A 351 -15.23 13.13 9.30
N ILE A 352 -15.18 12.91 7.99
CA ILE A 352 -14.11 12.16 7.34
C ILE A 352 -13.23 13.14 6.57
N ILE A 353 -11.96 13.22 6.97
CA ILE A 353 -10.95 13.92 6.17
C ILE A 353 -10.41 12.98 5.10
N LEU A 354 -10.54 13.39 3.85
CA LEU A 354 -9.89 12.79 2.68
C LEU A 354 -8.54 13.51 2.46
N ASP A 355 -7.49 12.93 3.03
CA ASP A 355 -6.14 13.51 3.00
C ASP A 355 -5.44 13.18 1.67
N GLU A 356 -4.77 14.16 1.06
CA GLU A 356 -3.99 13.99 -0.18
C GLU A 356 -4.82 13.51 -1.39
N ILE A 357 -6.00 14.11 -1.61
CA ILE A 357 -6.84 13.76 -2.77
C ILE A 357 -6.14 14.04 -4.11
N ASP A 358 -5.15 14.94 -4.11
CA ASP A 358 -4.31 15.29 -5.26
C ASP A 358 -3.32 14.18 -5.65
N LYS A 359 -3.19 13.12 -4.83
CA LYS A 359 -2.29 11.98 -5.03
C LYS A 359 -3.01 10.70 -5.44
N VAL A 360 -4.31 10.79 -5.73
CA VAL A 360 -5.08 9.70 -6.33
C VAL A 360 -4.65 9.56 -7.78
N SER A 361 -4.22 8.36 -8.18
CA SER A 361 -3.79 8.07 -9.55
C SER A 361 -4.70 7.02 -10.16
N SER A 362 -5.06 7.19 -11.42
CA SER A 362 -5.74 6.17 -12.21
C SER A 362 -4.73 5.20 -12.81
N ASP A 363 -4.90 3.89 -12.59
CA ASP A 363 -4.17 2.83 -13.29
C ASP A 363 -5.10 2.11 -14.30
N PHE A 364 -4.54 1.25 -15.15
CA PHE A 364 -5.28 0.50 -16.18
C PHE A 364 -6.41 -0.42 -15.65
N ARG A 365 -6.51 -0.61 -14.32
CA ARG A 365 -7.48 -1.51 -13.65
C ARG A 365 -8.77 -0.82 -13.19
N GLY A 366 -8.84 0.51 -13.20
CA GLY A 366 -10.02 1.27 -12.78
C GLY A 366 -9.69 2.73 -12.44
N ASP A 367 -10.71 3.58 -12.37
CA ASP A 367 -10.56 4.98 -11.97
C ASP A 367 -11.08 5.17 -10.54
N PRO A 368 -10.20 5.22 -9.52
CA PRO A 368 -10.60 5.45 -8.13
C PRO A 368 -11.32 6.79 -7.95
N SER A 369 -11.07 7.77 -8.84
CA SER A 369 -11.75 9.06 -8.84
C SER A 369 -13.25 8.93 -9.11
N SER A 370 -13.63 7.97 -9.96
CA SER A 370 -15.04 7.66 -10.25
C SER A 370 -15.77 7.06 -9.05
N ALA A 371 -15.11 6.20 -8.27
CA ALA A 371 -15.66 5.71 -7.00
C ALA A 371 -15.75 6.82 -5.94
N LEU A 372 -14.75 7.72 -5.89
CA LEU A 372 -14.82 8.89 -5.01
C LEU A 372 -15.98 9.82 -5.39
N LEU A 373 -16.26 9.99 -6.69
CA LEU A 373 -17.42 10.80 -7.13
C LEU A 373 -18.74 10.25 -6.59
N GLU A 374 -18.97 8.94 -6.61
CA GLU A 374 -20.19 8.34 -6.04
C GLU A 374 -20.30 8.60 -4.52
N VAL A 375 -19.18 8.48 -3.79
CA VAL A 375 -19.13 8.73 -2.34
C VAL A 375 -19.39 10.21 -2.02
N LEU A 376 -18.91 11.10 -2.88
CA LEU A 376 -18.89 12.54 -2.67
C LEU A 376 -20.10 13.26 -3.25
N ASP A 377 -20.77 12.69 -4.25
CA ASP A 377 -21.95 13.30 -4.87
C ASP A 377 -23.17 13.16 -3.94
N PRO A 378 -23.77 14.28 -3.48
CA PRO A 378 -24.95 14.24 -2.60
C PRO A 378 -26.19 13.58 -3.21
N GLU A 379 -26.23 13.38 -4.53
CA GLU A 379 -27.32 12.68 -5.21
C GLU A 379 -27.11 11.16 -5.28
N GLN A 380 -25.88 10.67 -5.07
CA GLN A 380 -25.56 9.23 -5.16
C GLN A 380 -25.17 8.63 -3.79
N ASN A 381 -24.62 9.43 -2.89
CA ASN A 381 -24.02 8.95 -1.66
C ASN A 381 -25.03 8.33 -0.66
N SER A 382 -26.34 8.61 -0.80
CA SER A 382 -27.39 7.99 0.02
C SER A 382 -27.61 6.51 -0.29
N THR A 383 -27.19 6.06 -1.47
CA THR A 383 -27.33 4.69 -1.98
C THR A 383 -25.98 4.09 -2.36
N PHE A 384 -24.90 4.53 -1.70
CA PHE A 384 -23.55 4.06 -2.00
C PHE A 384 -23.45 2.55 -1.83
N THR A 385 -22.93 1.85 -2.85
CA THR A 385 -22.82 0.40 -2.83
C THR A 385 -21.36 -0.05 -2.70
N ASP A 386 -21.05 -0.70 -1.57
CA ASP A 386 -19.78 -1.40 -1.38
C ASP A 386 -19.91 -2.86 -1.86
N ASN A 387 -18.97 -3.29 -2.70
CA ASN A 387 -18.94 -4.62 -3.32
C ASN A 387 -18.87 -5.76 -2.29
N TYR A 388 -18.31 -5.49 -1.12
CA TYR A 388 -18.24 -6.46 -0.03
C TYR A 388 -19.58 -6.53 0.71
N LEU A 389 -20.24 -5.39 0.95
CA LEU A 389 -21.50 -5.32 1.70
C LEU A 389 -22.70 -5.87 0.93
N GLU A 390 -22.70 -5.82 -0.41
CA GLU A 390 -23.84 -6.27 -1.25
C GLU A 390 -25.18 -5.57 -0.93
N VAL A 391 -25.15 -4.47 -0.17
CA VAL A 391 -26.29 -3.62 0.20
C VAL A 391 -25.86 -2.15 0.14
N GLU A 392 -26.84 -1.28 -0.09
CA GLU A 392 -26.65 0.16 -0.07
C GLU A 392 -26.37 0.67 1.35
N TYR A 393 -25.45 1.62 1.47
CA TYR A 393 -25.12 2.31 2.71
C TYR A 393 -25.31 3.82 2.55
N ASP A 394 -26.06 4.43 3.46
CA ASP A 394 -26.36 5.86 3.43
C ASP A 394 -25.19 6.69 3.98
N LEU A 395 -24.45 7.36 3.08
CA LEU A 395 -23.36 8.28 3.41
C LEU A 395 -23.81 9.75 3.47
N SER A 396 -25.08 10.06 3.24
CA SER A 396 -25.57 11.45 3.14
C SER A 396 -25.33 12.29 4.39
N LYS A 397 -25.18 11.63 5.56
CA LYS A 397 -24.95 12.29 6.86
C LYS A 397 -23.47 12.51 7.18
N VAL A 398 -22.57 11.90 6.42
CA VAL A 398 -21.13 12.02 6.57
C VAL A 398 -20.68 13.40 6.06
N LEU A 399 -19.90 14.12 6.86
CA LEU A 399 -19.29 15.36 6.40
C LEU A 399 -17.88 15.06 5.86
N PHE A 400 -17.71 15.16 4.55
CA PHE A 400 -16.42 15.01 3.91
C PHE A 400 -15.67 16.35 3.85
N ILE A 401 -14.37 16.33 4.18
CA ILE A 401 -13.46 17.47 4.01
C ILE A 401 -12.23 16.94 3.27
N ALA A 402 -11.91 17.50 2.11
CA ALA A 402 -10.74 17.13 1.34
C ALA A 402 -9.53 18.01 1.69
N THR A 403 -8.32 17.45 1.59
CA THR A 403 -7.08 18.22 1.61
C THR A 403 -6.30 17.95 0.33
N ALA A 404 -5.66 18.99 -0.20
CA ALA A 404 -4.84 18.89 -1.41
C ALA A 404 -3.58 19.74 -1.30
N ASN A 405 -2.50 19.28 -1.93
CA ASN A 405 -1.28 20.08 -2.12
C ASN A 405 -1.17 20.69 -3.52
N SER A 406 -1.84 20.10 -4.52
CA SER A 406 -1.98 20.62 -5.88
C SER A 406 -3.42 20.48 -6.36
N LEU A 407 -3.98 21.52 -6.99
CA LEU A 407 -5.31 21.47 -7.61
C LEU A 407 -5.27 20.94 -9.05
N GLU A 408 -4.08 20.93 -9.67
CA GLU A 408 -3.91 20.55 -11.08
C GLU A 408 -4.03 19.04 -11.30
N THR A 409 -3.67 18.25 -10.29
CA THR A 409 -3.71 16.79 -10.37
C THR A 409 -5.06 16.20 -9.95
N ILE A 410 -5.97 17.02 -9.41
CA ILE A 410 -7.32 16.59 -9.06
C ILE A 410 -8.16 16.50 -10.34
N GLN A 411 -8.87 15.39 -10.52
CA GLN A 411 -9.76 15.21 -11.66
C GLN A 411 -10.79 16.38 -11.74
N PRO A 412 -11.01 16.99 -12.92
CA PRO A 412 -11.90 18.14 -13.06
C PRO A 412 -13.31 17.92 -12.49
N ALA A 413 -13.88 16.73 -12.69
CA ALA A 413 -15.21 16.37 -12.18
C ALA A 413 -15.29 16.41 -10.64
N LEU A 414 -14.22 16.01 -9.94
CA LEU A 414 -14.14 16.11 -8.48
C LEU A 414 -13.96 17.56 -8.05
N ARG A 415 -13.11 18.30 -8.76
CA ARG A 415 -12.83 19.71 -8.47
C ARG A 415 -14.08 20.59 -8.57
N ASP A 416 -14.93 20.35 -9.56
CA ASP A 416 -16.19 21.10 -9.76
C ASP A 416 -17.20 20.87 -8.63
N ARG A 417 -17.05 19.80 -7.85
CA ARG A 417 -17.86 19.49 -6.67
C ARG A 417 -17.27 20.05 -5.37
N MET A 418 -16.14 20.75 -5.42
CA MET A 418 -15.41 21.24 -4.25
C MET A 418 -15.50 22.77 -4.09
N GLU A 419 -15.65 23.22 -2.85
CA GLU A 419 -15.40 24.60 -2.44
C GLU A 419 -13.95 24.71 -1.94
N ILE A 420 -13.11 25.38 -2.72
CA ILE A 420 -11.67 25.45 -2.48
C ILE A 420 -11.36 26.64 -1.55
N ILE A 421 -10.68 26.35 -0.44
CA ILE A 421 -10.09 27.35 0.45
C ILE A 421 -8.58 27.24 0.38
N ASP A 422 -7.92 28.36 0.07
CA ASP A 422 -6.46 28.47 -0.03
C ASP A 422 -5.85 28.87 1.33
N LEU A 423 -4.81 28.16 1.78
CA LEU A 423 -4.20 28.26 3.11
C LEU A 423 -2.77 28.82 3.09
#